data_AF-A0AA96TZR1-F1
#
_entry.id   AF-A0AA96TZR1-F1
#
_cell.length_a   1.000
_cell.length_b   1.000
_cell.length_c   1.000
_cell.angle_alpha   90.00
_cell.angle_beta   90.00
_cell.angle_gamma   90.00
#
_symmetry.space_group_name_H-M   'P 1'
#
loop_
_entity.id
_entity.type
_entity.pdbx_description
1 polymer ?
#
loop_
_entity_poly.entity_id
_entity_poly.type
_entity_poly.pdbx_seq_one_letter_code
_entity_poly.pdbx_strand_id
1 'polypeptide(L)'
;MDYDTPISFIGTYVQKDQMGRPAINTVFVDSDKKDMFNVTIPSNQGAAFATMFETNLKALSPAYFNEGDENALGFDAAAFAGVLATDVLTVSLDGKTTFYDGPNVLTGRALADDVITVELILIFGGETGLTMSENPTLSDDNVSANDKEFLTSFPYLASPW
;
A
#
# COMPACT_ATOMS: atom_id res chain seq x y z
N MET A 1 -49.93 -7.18 -5.20
CA MET A 1 -48.82 -7.16 -6.19
C MET A 1 -47.89 -6.06 -5.73
N ASP A 2 -46.76 -6.46 -5.15
CA ASP A 2 -45.71 -5.54 -4.76
C ASP A 2 -44.91 -5.25 -6.03
N TYR A 3 -44.89 -3.99 -6.47
CA TYR A 3 -44.17 -3.61 -7.68
C TYR A 3 -42.70 -3.50 -7.31
N ASP A 4 -41.90 -4.46 -7.78
CA ASP A 4 -40.45 -4.42 -7.78
C ASP A 4 -40.00 -3.26 -8.69
N THR A 5 -39.98 -2.04 -8.15
CA THR A 5 -39.42 -0.88 -8.84
C THR A 5 -37.91 -1.10 -8.98
N PRO A 6 -37.37 -1.21 -10.21
CA PRO A 6 -35.94 -1.37 -10.41
C PRO A 6 -35.21 -0.19 -9.79
N ILE A 7 -34.11 -0.46 -9.09
CA ILE A 7 -33.23 0.61 -8.60
C ILE A 7 -32.74 1.42 -9.81
N SER A 8 -33.05 2.72 -9.82
CA SER A 8 -32.65 3.64 -10.89
C SER A 8 -31.22 4.16 -10.63
N PHE A 9 -30.32 3.96 -11.58
CA PHE A 9 -28.95 4.47 -11.59
C PHE A 9 -28.77 5.69 -12.51
N ILE A 10 -29.84 6.45 -12.73
CA ILE A 10 -29.80 7.63 -13.59
C ILE A 10 -29.32 8.83 -12.75
N GLY A 11 -28.20 9.45 -13.15
CA GLY A 11 -27.66 10.63 -12.50
C GLY A 11 -26.33 11.09 -13.09
N THR A 12 -25.87 12.27 -12.68
CA THR A 12 -24.51 12.74 -12.96
C THR A 12 -23.58 12.17 -11.89
N TYR A 13 -22.69 11.26 -12.29
CA TYR A 13 -21.67 10.72 -11.41
C TYR A 13 -20.43 11.61 -11.45
N VAL A 14 -19.91 11.95 -10.27
CA VAL A 14 -18.59 12.56 -10.12
C VAL A 14 -17.72 11.58 -9.35
N GLN A 15 -16.49 11.43 -9.81
CA GLN A 15 -15.50 10.63 -9.12
C GLN A 15 -15.25 11.25 -7.74
N LYS A 16 -15.32 10.42 -6.70
CA LYS A 16 -14.87 10.77 -5.35
C LYS A 16 -13.40 10.41 -5.20
N ASP A 17 -12.76 11.03 -4.20
CA ASP A 17 -11.38 10.73 -3.84
C ASP A 17 -11.16 9.22 -3.72
N GLN A 18 -10.10 8.76 -4.37
CA GLN A 18 -9.62 7.42 -4.24
C GLN A 18 -8.77 7.32 -2.97
N MET A 19 -9.01 6.29 -2.19
CA MET A 19 -8.14 5.86 -1.09
C MET A 19 -7.57 4.51 -1.51
N GLY A 20 -6.25 4.46 -1.73
CA GLY A 20 -5.54 3.23 -2.00
C GLY A 20 -4.77 2.73 -0.78
N ARG A 21 -3.61 2.14 -1.03
CA ARG A 21 -2.72 1.56 -0.03
C ARG A 21 -2.30 2.62 1.00
N PRO A 22 -2.18 2.23 2.27
CA PRO A 22 -1.67 3.10 3.33
C PRO A 22 -0.35 3.77 2.95
N ALA A 23 -0.12 4.96 3.50
CA ALA A 23 1.11 5.75 3.37
C ALA A 23 1.52 6.25 1.96
N ILE A 24 1.06 5.65 0.85
CA ILE A 24 1.50 5.99 -0.51
C ILE A 24 1.28 7.47 -0.85
N ASN A 25 0.04 7.96 -0.72
CA ASN A 25 -0.30 9.36 -0.97
C ASN A 25 0.32 10.34 0.05
N THR A 26 0.73 9.84 1.22
CA THR A 26 1.37 10.67 2.23
C THR A 26 2.86 10.86 1.95
N VAL A 27 3.54 9.81 1.51
CA VAL A 27 5.00 9.74 1.41
C VAL A 27 5.50 10.10 0.01
N PHE A 28 4.86 9.59 -1.04
CA PHE A 28 5.41 9.65 -2.40
C PHE A 28 4.73 10.67 -3.31
N VAL A 29 3.54 11.15 -2.96
CA VAL A 29 2.84 12.18 -3.73
C VAL A 29 3.22 13.57 -3.24
N ASP A 30 3.78 14.38 -4.15
CA ASP A 30 4.11 15.78 -3.90
C ASP A 30 2.88 16.55 -3.43
N SER A 31 3.08 17.52 -2.54
CA SER A 31 1.98 18.21 -1.84
C SER A 31 1.01 18.93 -2.78
N ASP A 32 1.48 19.44 -3.92
CA ASP A 32 0.68 20.09 -4.96
C ASP A 32 -0.03 19.09 -5.89
N LYS A 33 0.30 17.80 -5.80
CA LYS A 33 -0.25 16.73 -6.67
C LYS A 33 -1.25 15.81 -5.98
N LYS A 34 -1.50 15.98 -4.67
CA LYS A 34 -2.40 15.12 -3.89
C LYS A 34 -3.82 15.08 -4.45
N ASP A 35 -4.41 16.24 -4.71
CA ASP A 35 -5.77 16.31 -5.28
C ASP A 35 -5.83 15.67 -6.67
N MET A 36 -4.78 15.88 -7.49
CA MET A 36 -4.68 15.28 -8.81
C MET A 36 -4.55 13.76 -8.73
N PHE A 37 -3.80 13.24 -7.76
CA PHE A 37 -3.65 11.81 -7.53
C PHE A 37 -4.98 11.16 -7.15
N ASN A 38 -5.73 11.78 -6.22
CA ASN A 38 -7.00 11.26 -5.73
C ASN A 38 -8.07 11.12 -6.82
N VAL A 39 -8.01 11.93 -7.89
CA VAL A 39 -8.97 11.90 -9.02
C VAL A 39 -8.42 11.23 -10.28
N THR A 40 -7.13 10.89 -10.34
CA THR A 40 -6.57 10.21 -11.51
C THR A 40 -7.05 8.77 -11.54
N ILE A 41 -7.69 8.35 -12.63
CA ILE A 41 -8.17 6.96 -12.76
C ILE A 41 -7.00 5.97 -12.60
N PRO A 42 -7.19 4.82 -11.90
CA PRO A 42 -6.10 3.89 -11.61
C PRO A 42 -5.27 3.46 -12.82
N SER A 43 -5.93 3.22 -13.96
CA SER A 43 -5.27 2.83 -15.21
C SER A 43 -4.27 3.87 -15.75
N ASN A 44 -4.37 5.12 -15.29
CA ASN A 44 -3.52 6.22 -15.74
C ASN A 44 -2.52 6.65 -14.66
N GLN A 45 -2.63 6.18 -13.42
CA GLN A 45 -1.77 6.64 -12.32
C GLN A 45 -0.31 6.28 -12.54
N GLY A 46 -0.01 5.04 -12.96
CA GLY A 46 1.36 4.62 -13.26
C GLY A 46 2.06 5.56 -14.24
N ALA A 47 1.39 5.89 -15.35
CA ALA A 47 1.93 6.82 -16.35
C ALA A 47 2.09 8.26 -15.84
N ALA A 48 1.23 8.69 -14.91
CA ALA A 48 1.23 10.07 -14.38
C ALA A 48 2.20 10.28 -13.21
N PHE A 49 2.48 9.24 -12.40
CA PHE A 49 3.13 9.40 -11.10
C PHE A 49 4.35 8.51 -10.86
N ALA A 50 4.60 7.45 -11.65
CA ALA A 50 5.72 6.53 -11.38
C ALA A 50 7.09 7.25 -11.34
N THR A 51 7.35 8.19 -12.25
CA THR A 51 8.62 8.95 -12.24
C THR A 51 8.80 9.81 -11.00
N MET A 52 7.72 10.44 -10.52
CA MET A 52 7.73 11.22 -9.27
C MET A 52 7.99 10.29 -8.08
N PHE A 53 7.35 9.12 -8.05
CA PHE A 53 7.53 8.14 -6.99
C PHE A 53 8.95 7.59 -6.96
N GLU A 54 9.53 7.28 -8.12
CA GLU A 54 10.92 6.85 -8.23
C GLU A 54 11.89 7.93 -7.71
N THR A 55 11.65 9.19 -8.08
CA THR A 55 12.45 10.33 -7.61
C THR A 55 12.36 10.47 -6.09
N ASN A 56 11.15 10.43 -5.54
CA ASN A 56 10.92 10.57 -4.10
C ASN A 56 11.46 9.36 -3.32
N LEU A 57 11.36 8.15 -3.87
CA LEU A 57 11.93 6.93 -3.29
C LEU A 57 13.45 7.02 -3.18
N LYS A 58 14.14 7.38 -4.26
CA LYS A 58 15.62 7.53 -4.27
C LYS A 58 16.09 8.68 -3.37
N ALA A 59 15.29 9.74 -3.23
CA ALA A 59 15.60 10.84 -2.33
C ALA A 59 15.39 10.47 -0.85
N LEU A 60 14.41 9.62 -0.57
CA LEU A 60 14.02 9.23 0.79
C LEU A 60 14.87 8.08 1.35
N SER A 61 15.15 7.07 0.52
CA SER A 61 15.71 5.81 1.00
C SER A 61 17.19 5.64 0.63
N PRO A 62 18.08 5.43 1.63
CA PRO A 62 19.46 5.06 1.37
C PRO A 62 19.59 3.68 0.70
N ALA A 63 18.57 2.82 0.78
CA ALA A 63 18.58 1.49 0.14
C ALA A 63 18.39 1.55 -1.39
N TYR A 64 18.24 2.73 -1.98
CA TYR A 64 18.18 2.93 -3.43
C TYR A 64 19.17 4.00 -3.90
N PHE A 65 20.26 4.21 -3.15
CA PHE A 65 21.23 5.26 -3.43
C PHE A 65 22.11 4.94 -4.65
N ASN A 66 22.39 3.66 -4.89
CA ASN A 66 23.23 3.21 -5.99
C ASN A 66 22.40 2.58 -7.12
N GLU A 67 23.00 2.55 -8.30
CA GLU A 67 22.41 1.87 -9.46
C GLU A 67 22.50 0.35 -9.26
N GLY A 68 21.37 -0.33 -9.43
CA GLY A 68 21.25 -1.78 -9.24
C GLY A 68 20.77 -2.20 -7.84
N ASP A 69 20.57 -1.25 -6.93
CA ASP A 69 19.98 -1.54 -5.62
C ASP A 69 18.51 -1.96 -5.77
N GLU A 70 18.11 -3.00 -5.04
CA GLU A 70 16.75 -3.56 -5.04
C GLU A 70 16.20 -3.65 -3.61
N ASN A 71 14.86 -3.73 -3.46
CA ASN A 71 14.28 -4.13 -2.18
C ASN A 71 14.25 -5.65 -1.98
N ALA A 72 13.74 -6.06 -0.83
CA ALA A 72 13.61 -7.46 -0.46
C ALA A 72 12.65 -8.29 -1.36
N LEU A 73 11.96 -7.67 -2.32
CA LEU A 73 11.17 -8.36 -3.35
C LEU A 73 11.90 -8.46 -4.70
N GLY A 74 13.14 -7.95 -4.79
CA GLY A 74 13.91 -7.89 -6.03
C GLY A 74 13.42 -6.80 -6.99
N PHE A 75 12.82 -5.73 -6.48
CA PHE A 75 12.44 -4.58 -7.30
C PHE A 75 13.46 -3.47 -7.17
N ASP A 76 13.99 -3.04 -8.31
CA ASP A 76 14.69 -1.76 -8.40
C ASP A 76 13.72 -0.59 -8.16
N ALA A 77 14.27 0.62 -8.04
CA ALA A 77 13.48 1.80 -7.74
C ALA A 77 12.37 2.08 -8.79
N ALA A 78 12.61 1.82 -10.07
CA ALA A 78 11.65 2.09 -11.13
C ALA A 78 10.51 1.06 -11.13
N ALA A 79 10.83 -0.22 -10.94
CA ALA A 79 9.89 -1.31 -10.80
C ALA A 79 9.02 -1.10 -9.54
N PHE A 80 9.65 -0.78 -8.41
CA PHE A 80 8.91 -0.56 -7.17
C PHE A 80 8.02 0.68 -7.27
N ALA A 81 8.52 1.80 -7.83
CA ALA A 81 7.70 2.98 -8.09
C ALA A 81 6.52 2.68 -9.02
N GLY A 82 6.68 1.84 -10.04
CA GLY A 82 5.59 1.39 -10.90
C GLY A 82 4.52 0.60 -10.13
N VAL A 83 4.94 -0.29 -9.22
CA VAL A 83 4.04 -1.01 -8.32
C VAL A 83 3.29 -0.04 -7.41
N LEU A 84 3.98 0.94 -6.81
CA LEU A 84 3.38 1.88 -5.85
C LEU A 84 2.47 2.92 -6.52
N ALA A 85 2.83 3.41 -7.71
CA ALA A 85 2.09 4.46 -8.41
C ALA A 85 0.69 4.01 -8.86
N THR A 86 0.49 2.71 -9.09
CA THR A 86 -0.85 2.16 -9.36
C THR A 86 -1.51 1.82 -8.04
N ASP A 87 -2.12 2.81 -7.41
CA ASP A 87 -2.57 2.69 -6.04
C ASP A 87 -3.96 2.04 -5.92
N VAL A 88 -3.96 0.72 -6.13
CA VAL A 88 -5.15 -0.13 -6.05
C VAL A 88 -4.99 -1.21 -4.98
N LEU A 89 -6.07 -1.48 -4.26
CA LEU A 89 -6.15 -2.63 -3.37
C LEU A 89 -6.57 -3.85 -4.17
N THR A 90 -5.66 -4.80 -4.36
CA THR A 90 -5.98 -6.08 -4.99
C THR A 90 -6.69 -6.96 -3.97
N VAL A 91 -7.90 -7.41 -4.29
CA VAL A 91 -8.67 -8.34 -3.45
C VAL A 91 -8.91 -9.63 -4.24
N SER A 92 -8.63 -10.76 -3.62
CA SER A 92 -8.99 -12.08 -4.13
C SER A 92 -10.11 -12.67 -3.27
N LEU A 93 -11.07 -13.37 -3.91
CA LEU A 93 -12.21 -14.00 -3.21
C LEU A 93 -11.92 -15.45 -2.78
N ASP A 94 -10.88 -16.04 -3.37
CA ASP A 94 -10.49 -17.44 -3.26
C ASP A 94 -9.03 -17.63 -2.82
N GLY A 95 -8.20 -16.59 -2.98
CA GLY A 95 -6.82 -16.52 -2.52
C GLY A 95 -6.69 -15.98 -1.09
N LYS A 96 -5.49 -16.12 -0.54
CA LYS A 96 -5.19 -15.60 0.79
C LYS A 96 -5.04 -14.08 0.74
N THR A 97 -5.83 -13.38 1.57
CA THR A 97 -5.71 -11.94 1.80
C THR A 97 -4.62 -11.69 2.84
N THR A 98 -3.52 -11.09 2.41
CA THR A 98 -2.43 -10.64 3.30
C THR A 98 -1.64 -9.53 2.63
N PHE A 99 -1.04 -8.68 3.44
CA PHE A 99 -0.10 -7.68 2.96
C PHE A 99 1.20 -8.32 2.52
N TYR A 100 1.70 -9.26 3.33
CA TYR A 100 2.88 -10.06 3.03
C TYR A 100 2.95 -11.27 3.97
N ASP A 101 3.11 -12.47 3.43
CA ASP A 101 3.41 -13.69 4.20
C ASP A 101 4.58 -14.51 3.66
N GLY A 102 5.30 -13.97 2.67
CA GLY A 102 6.30 -14.68 1.88
C GLY A 102 5.79 -14.97 0.46
N PRO A 103 4.95 -16.01 0.26
CA PRO A 103 4.45 -16.38 -1.06
C PRO A 103 3.39 -15.41 -1.61
N ASN A 104 2.59 -14.76 -0.76
CA ASN A 104 1.59 -13.78 -1.18
C ASN A 104 2.07 -12.37 -0.84
N VAL A 105 1.94 -11.47 -1.80
CA VAL A 105 2.47 -10.11 -1.73
C VAL A 105 1.38 -9.15 -2.17
N LEU A 106 1.01 -8.21 -1.31
CA LEU A 106 0.09 -7.11 -1.58
C LEU A 106 -1.29 -7.57 -2.10
N THR A 107 -1.82 -8.69 -1.57
CA THR A 107 -3.14 -9.25 -1.90
C THR A 107 -4.25 -8.76 -0.96
N GLY A 108 -4.04 -7.61 -0.32
CA GLY A 108 -4.91 -7.01 0.67
C GLY A 108 -4.20 -6.87 2.02
N ARG A 109 -4.94 -7.01 3.12
CA ARG A 109 -4.37 -7.13 4.47
C ARG A 109 -5.29 -7.91 5.41
N ALA A 110 -4.71 -8.76 6.25
CA ALA A 110 -5.35 -9.34 7.41
C ALA A 110 -5.23 -8.38 8.62
N LEU A 111 -6.05 -8.60 9.65
CA LEU A 111 -6.05 -7.76 10.85
C LEU A 111 -4.69 -7.76 11.57
N ALA A 112 -4.02 -8.91 11.59
CA ALA A 112 -2.74 -9.11 12.26
C ALA A 112 -1.52 -8.82 11.38
N ASP A 113 -1.72 -8.35 10.14
CA ASP A 113 -0.59 -7.98 9.29
C ASP A 113 0.04 -6.70 9.81
N ASP A 114 1.35 -6.77 10.09
CA ASP A 114 2.20 -5.63 10.40
C ASP A 114 2.58 -4.89 9.12
N VAL A 115 1.59 -4.17 8.58
CA VAL A 115 1.68 -3.48 7.29
C VAL A 115 2.80 -2.44 7.30
N ILE A 116 2.92 -1.67 8.38
CA ILE A 116 3.87 -0.55 8.41
C ILE A 116 5.30 -1.07 8.47
N THR A 117 5.60 -2.06 9.31
CA THR A 117 6.95 -2.66 9.34
C THR A 117 7.33 -3.24 7.97
N VAL A 118 6.41 -3.96 7.31
CA VAL A 118 6.68 -4.48 5.95
C VAL A 118 6.89 -3.34 4.95
N GLU A 119 6.08 -2.29 4.95
CA GLU A 119 6.29 -1.11 4.09
C GLU A 119 7.65 -0.47 4.32
N LEU A 120 8.05 -0.27 5.58
CA LEU A 120 9.35 0.28 5.94
C LEU A 120 10.50 -0.62 5.50
N ILE A 121 10.36 -1.95 5.62
CA ILE A 121 11.35 -2.91 5.08
C ILE A 121 11.47 -2.77 3.55
N LEU A 122 10.37 -2.66 2.82
CA LEU A 122 10.42 -2.54 1.36
C LEU A 122 10.99 -1.21 0.87
N ILE A 123 10.91 -0.17 1.70
CA ILE A 123 11.48 1.15 1.40
C ILE A 123 12.95 1.21 1.81
N PHE A 124 13.30 0.79 3.02
CA PHE A 124 14.60 1.05 3.67
C PHE A 124 15.46 -0.19 3.88
N GLY A 125 14.89 -1.40 3.77
CA GLY A 125 15.53 -2.63 4.21
C GLY A 125 16.56 -3.22 3.24
N GLY A 126 16.59 -2.76 1.99
CA GLY A 126 17.45 -3.33 0.94
C GLY A 126 17.05 -4.76 0.55
N GLU A 127 17.91 -5.43 -0.22
CA GLU A 127 17.67 -6.74 -0.83
C GLU A 127 17.48 -7.84 0.22
N THR A 128 18.17 -7.73 1.35
CA THR A 128 18.06 -8.68 2.46
C THR A 128 17.04 -8.25 3.51
N GLY A 129 16.28 -7.18 3.29
CA GLY A 129 15.41 -6.50 4.26
C GLY A 129 14.52 -7.39 5.12
N LEU A 130 13.94 -8.43 4.52
CA LEU A 130 13.06 -9.39 5.18
C LEU A 130 13.77 -10.36 6.16
N THR A 131 15.10 -10.40 6.11
CA THR A 131 15.92 -11.29 6.95
C THR A 131 16.93 -10.50 7.78
N MET A 132 17.61 -9.54 7.15
CA MET A 132 18.60 -8.65 7.73
C MET A 132 18.52 -7.31 6.99
N SER A 133 17.80 -6.36 7.58
CA SER A 133 17.69 -5.00 7.05
C SER A 133 19.02 -4.29 7.04
N GLU A 134 19.32 -3.62 5.93
CA GLU A 134 20.47 -2.73 5.77
C GLU A 134 20.36 -1.46 6.62
N ASN A 135 19.12 -0.96 6.80
CA ASN A 135 18.81 0.21 7.59
C ASN A 135 17.79 -0.14 8.69
N PRO A 136 18.20 -0.93 9.71
CA PRO A 136 17.28 -1.50 10.70
C PRO A 136 16.59 -0.42 11.54
N THR A 137 17.21 0.73 11.74
CA THR A 137 16.60 1.86 12.48
C THR A 137 15.51 2.58 11.71
N LEU A 138 15.35 2.30 10.42
CA LEU A 138 14.33 2.88 9.54
C LEU A 138 13.30 1.85 9.05
N SER A 139 13.53 0.56 9.33
CA SER A 139 12.76 -0.55 8.74
C SER A 139 11.71 -1.16 9.70
N ASP A 140 11.40 -0.49 10.81
CA ASP A 140 10.49 -1.02 11.84
C ASP A 140 9.80 0.15 12.55
N ASP A 141 8.49 0.06 12.78
CA ASP A 141 7.70 1.11 13.45
C ASP A 141 7.65 0.94 14.98
N ASN A 142 8.22 -0.15 15.49
CA ASN A 142 8.27 -0.57 16.88
C ASN A 142 6.89 -0.89 17.49
N VAL A 143 5.89 -1.22 16.66
CA VAL A 143 4.52 -1.56 17.07
C VAL A 143 4.11 -2.94 16.54
N SER A 144 4.50 -3.98 17.27
CA SER A 144 4.31 -5.37 16.82
C SER A 144 2.91 -5.95 17.06
N ALA A 145 2.06 -5.30 17.87
CA ALA A 145 0.73 -5.80 18.19
C ALA A 145 -0.21 -4.71 18.69
N ASN A 146 -1.51 -5.00 18.61
CA ASN A 146 -2.55 -4.17 19.20
C ASN A 146 -2.58 -4.34 20.74
N ASP A 147 -2.97 -3.29 21.46
CA ASP A 147 -3.10 -3.31 22.94
C ASP A 147 -4.10 -4.36 23.45
N LYS A 148 -5.04 -4.76 22.59
CA LYS A 148 -6.05 -5.78 22.86
C LYS A 148 -6.13 -6.76 21.70
N GLU A 149 -6.10 -8.05 22.04
CA GLU A 149 -6.21 -9.13 21.05
C GLU A 149 -7.50 -9.02 20.23
N PHE A 150 -7.40 -9.38 18.95
CA PHE A 150 -8.56 -9.50 18.07
C PHE A 150 -9.51 -10.59 18.58
N LEU A 151 -10.81 -10.38 18.36
CA LEU A 151 -11.81 -11.39 18.70
C LEU A 151 -11.74 -12.54 17.68
N THR A 152 -12.02 -13.76 18.13
CA THR A 152 -12.12 -14.94 17.26
C THR A 152 -13.47 -15.03 16.53
N SER A 153 -14.36 -14.08 16.78
CA SER A 153 -15.69 -13.99 16.17
C SER A 153 -16.07 -12.55 15.89
N PHE A 154 -17.03 -12.35 14.99
CA PHE A 154 -17.48 -11.01 14.61
C PHE A 154 -18.12 -10.26 15.80
N PRO A 155 -17.83 -8.95 15.99
CA PRO A 155 -16.91 -8.12 15.21
C PRO A 155 -15.44 -8.37 15.60
N TYR A 156 -14.60 -8.82 14.66
CA TYR A 156 -13.22 -9.27 14.94
C TYR A 156 -12.31 -8.21 15.59
N LEU A 157 -12.67 -6.92 15.51
CA LEU A 157 -11.99 -5.83 16.21
C LEU A 157 -12.43 -5.75 17.67
N ALA A 158 -11.45 -5.63 18.56
CA ALA A 158 -11.72 -5.42 19.98
C ALA A 158 -12.34 -4.04 20.26
N SER A 159 -13.15 -3.94 21.32
CA SER A 159 -13.72 -2.66 21.75
C SER A 159 -12.63 -1.66 22.20
N PRO A 160 -12.83 -0.34 21.98
CA PRO A 160 -12.00 0.70 22.60
C PRO A 160 -12.04 0.62 24.13
N TRP A 161 -11.05 1.22 24.79
CA TRP A 161 -10.96 1.35 26.24
C TRP A 161 -11.68 2.59 26.76
#